data_AF-A0A517W1Y5-F1
#
_entry.id   AF-A0A517W1Y5-F1
#
_cell.length_a   1.000
_cell.length_b   1.000
_cell.length_c   1.000
_cell.angle_alpha   90.00
_cell.angle_beta   90.00
_cell.angle_gamma   90.00
#
_symmetry.space_group_name_H-M   'P 1'
#
loop_
_entity.id
_entity.type
_entity.pdbx_description
1 polymer ?
#
loop_
_entity_poly.entity_id
_entity_poly.type
_entity_poly.pdbx_seq_one_letter_code
_entity_poly.pdbx_strand_id
1 'polypeptide(L)'
;MRAQPINHIVFLTRVFWASPNTLLGLVIGGVGMCFGGRARIRGRAIEFYDGGTKWFVQRLPHGQFTLALTLGHTILGQTDASLDISRKHETVHILQYERWGPFLLPAYFLSSIYMWLVGRRFYRDNPFEREAYNTDGEEYDL
;
A
#
# COMPACT_ATOMS: atom_id res chain seq x y z
N MET A 1 -2.48 4.51 27.69
CA MET A 1 -2.10 5.51 26.68
C MET A 1 -3.37 6.22 26.21
N ARG A 2 -3.49 7.54 26.39
CA ARG A 2 -4.67 8.28 25.91
C ARG A 2 -4.57 8.39 24.39
N ALA A 3 -5.53 7.83 23.66
CA ALA A 3 -5.67 8.08 22.23
C ALA A 3 -5.89 9.59 22.05
N GLN A 4 -4.94 10.27 21.40
CA GLN A 4 -5.11 11.66 21.01
C GLN A 4 -6.33 11.74 20.06
N PRO A 5 -7.27 12.67 20.27
CA PRO A 5 -8.41 12.80 19.37
C PRO A 5 -7.88 13.04 17.96
N ILE A 6 -8.24 12.16 17.02
CA ILE A 6 -7.92 12.35 15.61
C ILE A 6 -8.59 13.66 15.22
N ASN A 7 -7.78 14.66 14.88
CA ASN A 7 -8.33 15.87 14.29
C ASN A 7 -8.94 15.49 12.94
N HIS A 8 -10.27 15.37 12.91
CA HIS A 8 -11.03 14.94 11.75
C HIS A 8 -10.73 15.80 10.52
N ILE A 9 -10.44 17.10 10.71
CA ILE A 9 -10.07 18.00 9.63
C ILE A 9 -8.75 17.54 9.00
N VAL A 10 -7.72 17.29 9.81
CA VAL A 10 -6.41 16.81 9.32
C VAL A 10 -6.55 15.47 8.62
N PHE A 11 -7.38 14.57 9.13
CA PHE A 11 -7.65 13.29 8.47
C PHE A 11 -8.31 13.48 7.11
N LEU A 12 -9.38 14.27 7.02
CA LEU A 12 -10.08 14.52 5.76
C LEU A 12 -9.19 15.19 4.73
N THR A 13 -8.32 16.13 5.14
CA THR A 13 -7.33 16.73 4.24
C THR A 13 -6.38 15.69 3.67
N ARG A 14 -5.91 14.73 4.49
CA ARG A 14 -5.04 13.64 4.04
C ARG A 14 -5.75 12.66 3.11
N VAL A 15 -7.02 12.34 3.38
CA VAL A 15 -7.85 11.51 2.49
C VAL A 15 -8.05 12.20 1.14
N PHE A 16 -8.38 13.49 1.16
CA PHE A 16 -8.52 14.28 -0.07
C PHE A 16 -7.19 14.35 -0.83
N TRP A 17 -6.07 14.54 -0.12
CA TRP A 17 -4.73 14.57 -0.69
C TRP A 17 -4.31 13.24 -1.34
N ALA A 18 -4.68 12.10 -0.73
CA ALA A 18 -4.44 10.77 -1.28
C ALA A 18 -5.51 10.30 -2.29
N SER A 19 -6.57 11.09 -2.51
CA SER A 19 -7.75 10.66 -3.27
C SER A 19 -7.48 10.25 -4.72
N PRO A 20 -6.53 10.86 -5.48
CA PRO A 20 -6.28 10.42 -6.85
C PRO A 20 -5.81 8.96 -6.92
N ASN A 21 -4.89 8.56 -6.03
CA ASN A 21 -4.40 7.18 -5.97
C ASN A 21 -5.43 6.23 -5.37
N THR A 22 -6.20 6.71 -4.38
CA THR A 22 -7.32 5.96 -3.81
C THR A 22 -8.35 5.62 -4.89
N LEU A 23 -8.68 6.57 -5.77
CA LEU A 23 -9.60 6.35 -6.88
C LEU A 23 -9.07 5.31 -7.87
N LEU A 24 -7.77 5.36 -8.21
CA LEU A 24 -7.15 4.34 -9.05
C LEU A 24 -7.28 2.95 -8.43
N GLY A 25 -6.97 2.81 -7.14
CA GLY A 25 -7.11 1.54 -6.45
C GLY A 25 -8.55 1.07 -6.29
N LEU A 26 -9.51 1.98 -6.10
CA LEU A 26 -10.95 1.67 -6.11
C LEU A 26 -11.42 1.17 -7.48
N VAL A 27 -10.94 1.76 -8.58
CA VAL A 27 -11.27 1.31 -9.93
C VAL A 27 -10.69 -0.09 -10.18
N ILE A 28 -9.42 -0.31 -9.86
CA ILE A 28 -8.77 -1.62 -10.04
C ILE A 28 -9.44 -2.69 -9.17
N GLY A 29 -9.64 -2.40 -7.88
CA GLY A 29 -10.31 -3.29 -6.94
C GLY A 29 -11.76 -3.57 -7.32
N GLY A 30 -12.49 -2.54 -7.77
CA GLY A 30 -13.86 -2.64 -8.27
C GLY A 30 -13.99 -3.53 -9.50
N VAL A 31 -13.10 -3.37 -10.48
CA VAL A 31 -13.00 -4.29 -11.61
C VAL A 31 -12.66 -5.71 -11.12
N GLY A 32 -11.75 -5.85 -10.16
CA GLY A 32 -11.41 -7.14 -9.54
C GLY A 32 -12.60 -7.86 -8.92
N MET A 33 -13.54 -7.12 -8.30
CA MET A 33 -14.77 -7.68 -7.74
C MET A 33 -15.69 -8.29 -8.81
N CYS A 34 -15.73 -7.73 -10.02
CA CYS A 34 -16.50 -8.29 -11.13
C CYS A 34 -16.01 -9.69 -11.57
N PHE A 35 -14.79 -10.08 -11.16
CA PHE A 35 -14.19 -11.39 -11.45
C PHE A 35 -14.00 -12.24 -10.19
N GLY A 36 -14.95 -12.17 -9.25
CA GLY A 36 -14.95 -13.01 -8.04
C GLY A 36 -14.06 -12.49 -6.91
N GLY A 37 -13.61 -11.23 -6.98
CA GLY A 37 -12.91 -10.57 -5.88
C GLY A 37 -13.85 -10.21 -4.73
N ARG A 38 -13.26 -9.97 -3.56
CA ARG A 38 -13.93 -9.56 -2.33
C ARG A 38 -13.36 -8.23 -1.86
N ALA A 39 -14.13 -7.53 -1.03
CA ALA A 39 -13.69 -6.31 -0.38
C ALA A 39 -14.05 -6.33 1.11
N ARG A 40 -13.20 -5.73 1.94
CA ARG A 40 -13.46 -5.47 3.36
C ARG A 40 -12.90 -4.11 3.76
N ILE A 41 -13.53 -3.46 4.73
CA ILE A 41 -12.99 -2.24 5.32
C ILE A 41 -12.21 -2.63 6.57
N ARG A 42 -10.96 -2.17 6.69
CA ARG A 42 -10.17 -2.39 7.88
C ARG A 42 -9.26 -1.22 8.17
N GLY A 43 -9.37 -0.69 9.40
CA GLY A 43 -8.65 0.51 9.81
C GLY A 43 -9.01 1.70 8.92
N ARG A 44 -8.02 2.25 8.21
CA ARG A 44 -8.18 3.39 7.30
C ARG A 44 -8.26 2.98 5.82
N ALA A 45 -8.29 1.69 5.52
CA ALA A 45 -8.23 1.17 4.16
C ALA A 45 -9.45 0.36 3.76
N ILE A 46 -9.72 0.41 2.46
CA ILE A 46 -10.59 -0.55 1.75
C ILE A 46 -9.67 -1.60 1.14
N GLU A 47 -9.73 -2.81 1.67
CA GLU A 47 -8.91 -3.94 1.22
C GLU A 47 -9.70 -4.77 0.20
N PHE A 48 -9.14 -4.99 -0.99
CA PHE A 48 -9.67 -5.90 -2.01
C PHE A 48 -8.78 -7.14 -2.11
N TYR A 49 -9.35 -8.31 -2.34
CA TYR A 49 -8.60 -9.56 -2.44
C TYR A 49 -9.33 -10.65 -3.23
N ASP A 50 -8.65 -11.76 -3.52
CA ASP A 50 -9.15 -12.89 -4.33
C ASP A 50 -9.58 -12.49 -5.76
N GLY A 51 -10.11 -13.45 -6.52
CA GLY A 51 -10.66 -13.26 -7.87
C GLY A 51 -9.77 -12.44 -8.81
N GLY A 52 -10.35 -11.43 -9.45
CA GLY A 52 -9.65 -10.53 -10.35
C GLY A 52 -8.56 -9.69 -9.68
N THR A 53 -8.72 -9.35 -8.39
CA THR A 53 -7.69 -8.62 -7.64
C THR A 53 -6.45 -9.48 -7.47
N LYS A 54 -6.60 -10.75 -7.07
CA LYS A 54 -5.48 -11.70 -6.98
C LYS A 54 -4.76 -11.86 -8.32
N TRP A 55 -5.51 -12.03 -9.39
CA TRP A 55 -4.98 -12.15 -10.74
C TRP A 55 -4.14 -10.93 -11.16
N PHE A 56 -4.58 -9.73 -10.77
CA PHE A 56 -3.88 -8.47 -11.03
C PHE A 56 -2.59 -8.37 -10.20
N VAL A 57 -2.67 -8.61 -8.90
CA VAL A 57 -1.52 -8.53 -7.99
C VAL A 57 -0.41 -9.51 -8.42
N GLN A 58 -0.76 -10.71 -8.86
CA GLN A 58 0.20 -11.70 -9.36
C GLN A 58 0.90 -11.32 -10.68
N ARG A 59 0.46 -10.26 -11.36
CA ARG A 59 1.07 -9.72 -12.58
C ARG A 59 1.97 -8.50 -12.34
N LEU A 60 1.99 -7.99 -11.11
CA LEU A 60 2.91 -6.93 -10.73
C LEU A 60 4.36 -7.43 -10.76
N PRO A 61 5.35 -6.51 -10.81
CA PRO A 61 6.75 -6.88 -10.62
C PRO A 61 6.92 -7.67 -9.31
N HIS A 62 7.66 -8.78 -9.35
CA HIS A 62 7.79 -9.80 -8.28
C HIS A 62 6.64 -10.83 -8.19
N GLY A 63 5.56 -10.67 -8.97
CA GLY A 63 4.56 -11.70 -9.23
C GLY A 63 3.95 -12.31 -7.97
N GLN A 64 4.16 -13.61 -7.77
CA GLN A 64 3.62 -14.34 -6.62
C GLN A 64 4.17 -13.86 -5.26
N PHE A 65 5.32 -13.19 -5.24
CA PHE A 65 5.92 -12.67 -4.01
C PHE A 65 5.30 -11.34 -3.55
N THR A 66 4.50 -10.69 -4.39
CA THR A 66 3.79 -9.44 -4.05
C THR A 66 2.53 -9.79 -3.28
N LEU A 67 2.56 -9.73 -1.94
CA LEU A 67 1.43 -10.11 -1.09
C LEU A 67 0.26 -9.12 -1.20
N ALA A 68 0.57 -7.83 -1.31
CA ALA A 68 -0.37 -6.75 -1.46
C ALA A 68 0.27 -5.55 -2.16
N LEU A 69 -0.57 -4.59 -2.56
CA LEU A 69 -0.21 -3.29 -3.11
C LEU A 69 -1.15 -2.23 -2.53
N THR A 70 -0.60 -1.22 -1.88
CA THR A 70 -1.36 -0.04 -1.45
C THR A 70 -1.45 1.02 -2.53
N LEU A 71 -2.63 1.60 -2.72
CA LEU A 71 -2.90 2.79 -3.53
C LEU A 71 -3.80 3.75 -2.74
N GLY A 72 -3.19 4.79 -2.16
CA GLY A 72 -3.91 5.73 -1.29
C GLY A 72 -4.50 5.02 -0.06
N HIS A 73 -5.82 5.07 0.09
CA HIS A 73 -6.58 4.36 1.13
C HIS A 73 -7.18 3.03 0.65
N THR A 74 -6.60 2.43 -0.39
CA THR A 74 -6.97 1.07 -0.84
C THR A 74 -5.78 0.13 -0.78
N ILE A 75 -6.03 -1.14 -0.46
CA ILE A 75 -5.02 -2.20 -0.49
C ILE A 75 -5.54 -3.32 -1.39
N LEU A 76 -4.74 -3.73 -2.38
CA LEU A 76 -5.04 -4.84 -3.29
C LEU A 76 -4.19 -6.04 -2.87
N GLY A 77 -4.79 -7.04 -2.25
CA GLY A 77 -4.12 -8.26 -1.80
C GLY A 77 -4.37 -9.46 -2.72
N GLN A 78 -3.51 -10.47 -2.63
CA GLN A 78 -3.78 -11.77 -3.26
C GLN A 78 -4.91 -12.53 -2.55
N THR A 79 -4.87 -12.59 -1.21
CA THR A 79 -5.84 -13.34 -0.38
C THR A 79 -6.07 -12.59 0.93
N ASP A 80 -7.06 -13.03 1.71
CA ASP A 80 -7.30 -12.52 3.06
C ASP A 80 -6.06 -12.67 3.97
N ALA A 81 -5.41 -13.83 3.90
CA ALA A 81 -4.19 -14.11 4.64
C ALA A 81 -3.01 -13.23 4.20
N SER A 82 -2.89 -12.94 2.89
CA SER A 82 -1.80 -12.07 2.39
C SER A 82 -1.96 -10.63 2.91
N LEU A 83 -3.20 -10.13 3.00
CA LEU A 83 -3.53 -8.84 3.61
C LEU A 83 -3.22 -8.81 5.11
N ASP A 84 -3.47 -9.91 5.82
CA ASP A 84 -3.16 -9.98 7.25
C ASP A 84 -1.65 -10.02 7.52
N ILE A 85 -0.88 -10.78 6.73
CA ILE A 85 0.59 -10.86 6.83
C ILE A 85 1.24 -9.52 6.50
N SER A 86 0.80 -8.85 5.42
CA SER A 86 1.39 -7.58 4.95
C SER A 86 0.85 -6.33 5.64
N ARG A 87 -0.05 -6.48 6.63
CA ARG A 87 -0.81 -5.37 7.21
C ARG A 87 0.06 -4.20 7.68
N LYS A 88 1.12 -4.49 8.43
CA LYS A 88 2.01 -3.46 8.99
C LYS A 88 2.75 -2.71 7.86
N HIS A 89 3.35 -3.46 6.94
CA HIS A 89 3.95 -2.96 5.70
C HIS A 89 3.00 -2.05 4.90
N GLU A 90 1.80 -2.51 4.56
CA GLU A 90 0.83 -1.72 3.78
C GLU A 90 0.31 -0.49 4.53
N THR A 91 0.24 -0.54 5.87
CA THR A 91 -0.13 0.62 6.68
C THR A 91 0.90 1.75 6.54
N VAL A 92 2.19 1.43 6.43
CA VAL A 92 3.23 2.44 6.17
C VAL A 92 3.00 3.10 4.81
N HIS A 93 2.64 2.34 3.78
CA HIS A 93 2.32 2.92 2.48
C HIS A 93 1.09 3.83 2.51
N ILE A 94 0.06 3.53 3.31
CA ILE A 94 -1.06 4.47 3.52
C ILE A 94 -0.54 5.79 4.11
N LEU A 95 0.32 5.73 5.13
CA LEU A 95 0.90 6.92 5.75
C LEU A 95 1.80 7.70 4.78
N GLN A 96 2.52 7.02 3.91
CA GLN A 96 3.29 7.64 2.83
C GLN A 96 2.35 8.35 1.84
N TYR A 97 1.22 7.75 1.45
CA TYR A 97 0.23 8.42 0.60
C TYR A 97 -0.42 9.61 1.30
N GLU A 98 -0.64 9.55 2.61
CA GLU A 98 -1.13 10.70 3.38
C GLU A 98 -0.11 11.85 3.44
N ARG A 99 1.20 11.56 3.31
CA ARG A 99 2.28 12.55 3.30
C ARG A 99 2.54 13.10 1.89
N TRP A 100 2.60 12.23 0.89
CA TRP A 100 3.04 12.56 -0.48
C TRP A 100 1.88 12.74 -1.47
N GLY A 101 0.70 12.21 -1.17
CA GLY A 101 -0.50 12.31 -1.99
C GLY A 101 -0.28 11.79 -3.41
N PRO A 102 -0.61 12.56 -4.46
CA PRO A 102 -0.43 12.15 -5.86
C PRO A 102 1.05 11.92 -6.22
N PHE A 103 1.99 12.54 -5.50
CA PHE A 103 3.41 12.49 -5.84
C PHE A 103 4.14 11.24 -5.35
N LEU A 104 3.48 10.36 -4.59
CA LEU A 104 4.14 9.15 -4.08
C LEU A 104 4.62 8.23 -5.21
N LEU A 105 3.78 7.95 -6.20
CA LEU A 105 4.14 7.07 -7.32
C LEU A 105 5.33 7.61 -8.13
N PRO A 106 5.33 8.89 -8.57
CA PRO A 106 6.51 9.49 -9.20
C PRO A 106 7.76 9.46 -8.31
N ALA A 107 7.64 9.81 -7.03
CA ALA A 107 8.78 9.84 -6.11
C ALA A 107 9.36 8.43 -5.90
N TYR A 108 8.49 7.43 -5.73
CA TYR A 108 8.86 6.04 -5.62
C TYR A 108 9.64 5.59 -6.86
N PHE A 109 9.09 5.84 -8.05
CA PHE A 109 9.71 5.43 -9.31
C PHE A 109 11.07 6.10 -9.54
N LEU A 110 11.17 7.41 -9.31
CA LEU A 110 12.44 8.15 -9.42
C LEU A 110 13.47 7.63 -8.43
N SER A 111 13.07 7.30 -7.20
CA SER A 111 13.95 6.72 -6.21
C SER A 111 14.44 5.34 -6.62
N SER A 112 13.57 4.49 -7.18
CA SER A 112 13.97 3.17 -7.68
C SER A 112 14.95 3.26 -8.85
N ILE A 113 14.73 4.20 -9.77
CA ILE A 113 15.69 4.49 -10.86
C ILE A 113 17.03 4.93 -10.28
N TYR A 114 17.03 5.87 -9.33
CA TYR A 114 18.26 6.35 -8.71
C TYR A 114 19.02 5.20 -8.04
N MET A 115 18.34 4.32 -7.28
CA MET A 115 18.96 3.13 -6.68
C MET A 115 19.59 2.23 -7.76
N TRP A 116 18.89 1.97 -8.85
CA TRP A 116 19.42 1.16 -9.94
C TRP A 116 20.65 1.80 -10.61
N LEU A 117 20.63 3.11 -10.85
CA LEU A 117 21.75 3.85 -11.43
C LEU A 117 23.01 3.83 -10.57
N VAL A 118 22.87 3.75 -9.23
CA VAL A 118 24.01 3.62 -8.30
C VAL A 118 24.39 2.16 -8.00
N GLY A 119 23.90 1.20 -8.79
CA GLY A 119 24.24 -0.22 -8.67
C GLY A 119 23.54 -0.95 -7.52
N ARG A 120 22.48 -0.36 -6.94
CA ARG A 120 21.66 -0.95 -5.87
C ARG A 120 20.44 -1.67 -6.42
N ARG A 121 19.73 -2.39 -5.55
CA ARG A 121 18.53 -3.15 -5.92
C ARG A 121 17.35 -2.20 -6.08
N PHE A 122 16.80 -2.13 -7.29
CA PHE A 122 15.71 -1.23 -7.70
C PHE A 122 14.57 -1.11 -6.68
N TYR A 123 14.08 -2.25 -6.17
CA TYR A 123 12.98 -2.30 -5.20
C TYR A 123 13.48 -2.34 -3.75
N ARG A 124 14.32 -3.31 -3.39
CA ARG A 124 14.71 -3.56 -1.98
C ARG A 124 15.43 -2.40 -1.30
N ASP A 125 16.19 -1.62 -2.05
CA ASP A 125 16.97 -0.51 -1.48
C ASP A 125 16.21 0.82 -1.56
N ASN A 126 14.99 0.83 -2.12
CA ASN A 126 14.15 2.02 -2.17
C ASN A 126 13.81 2.49 -0.73
N PRO A 127 14.04 3.77 -0.36
CA PRO A 127 13.73 4.29 0.96
C PRO A 127 12.28 4.07 1.42
N PHE A 128 11.32 4.12 0.49
CA PHE A 128 9.90 3.88 0.80
C PHE A 128 9.64 2.43 1.23
N GLU A 129 10.30 1.47 0.56
CA GLU A 129 10.25 0.05 0.92
C GLU A 129 10.97 -0.21 2.25
N ARG A 130 12.14 0.40 2.44
CA ARG A 130 12.90 0.27 3.69
C ARG A 130 12.13 0.80 4.88
N GLU A 131 11.43 1.93 4.75
CA GLU A 131 10.54 2.45 5.80
C GLU A 131 9.43 1.43 6.14
N ALA A 132 8.84 0.80 5.12
CA ALA A 132 7.79 -0.19 5.30
C ALA A 132 8.30 -1.46 6.01
N TYR A 133 9.44 -2.01 5.58
CA TYR A 133 10.02 -3.22 6.19
C TYR A 133 10.66 -3.00 7.58
N ASN A 134 11.20 -1.81 7.86
CA ASN A 134 11.79 -1.53 9.18
C ASN A 134 10.73 -1.60 10.29
N THR A 135 9.47 -1.26 9.97
CA THR A 135 8.34 -1.32 10.92
C THR A 135 7.92 -2.77 11.25
N ASP A 136 8.28 -3.73 10.39
CA ASP A 136 8.02 -5.16 10.63
C ASP A 136 9.08 -5.81 11.54
N GLY A 137 10.28 -5.22 11.63
CA GLY A 137 11.44 -5.78 12.36
C GLY A 137 11.54 -5.40 13.84
N GLU A 138 10.85 -4.37 14.31
CA GLU A 138 10.95 -3.87 15.70
C GLU A 138 10.27 -4.77 16.76
N GLU A 139 9.62 -5.87 16.39
CA GLU A 139 8.95 -6.78 17.34
C GLU A 139 9.79 -8.03 17.74
N TYR A 140 11.04 -8.15 17.26
CA TYR A 140 11.92 -9.28 17.61
C TYR A 140 13.12 -8.92 18.52
N ASP A 141 13.16 -7.69 19.05
CA ASP A 141 14.21 -7.22 19.99
C ASP A 141 13.60 -6.71 21.32
N LEU A 142 12.68 -7.46 21.93
CA LEU A 142 12.25 -7.30 23.33
C LEU A 142 12.14 -8.64 24.06
#